data_AF-A0A959V8I7-F1
#
_entry.id   AF-A0A959V8I7-F1
#
_cell.length_a   1.000
_cell.length_b   1.000
_cell.length_c   1.000
_cell.angle_alpha   90.00
_cell.angle_beta   90.00
_cell.angle_gamma   90.00
#
_symmetry.space_group_name_H-M   'P 1'
#
loop_
_entity.id
_entity.type
_entity.pdbx_description
1 polymer ?
#
loop_
_entity_poly.entity_id
_entity_poly.type
_entity_poly.pdbx_seq_one_letter_code
_entity_poly.pdbx_strand_id
1 'polypeptide(L)'
;MKSIIGIILIVIGVLVYLFFKNYHGELFSYPILWFFAGITLIWLGFYLIRKSKSESNQKVKDSYKKTISKLKECGLKIPVEFRDCEIIANKYYQEIAKSKNLKIQAWDSLYDPGSNVKIEEVNQSRISYQDKAKNEQIFISPIIYKDEITLSFILEKHIGTSIYIDKNNPKLYYFDLEFLK
;
A
#
# COMPACT_ATOMS: atom_id res chain seq x y z
N MET A 1 4.24 -17.58 6.93
CA MET A 1 4.42 -18.50 8.08
C MET A 1 4.28 -17.79 9.42
N LYS A 2 5.06 -16.73 9.73
CA LYS A 2 4.96 -16.00 11.03
C LYS A 2 3.53 -15.49 11.36
N SER A 3 2.78 -15.00 10.37
CA SER A 3 1.38 -14.58 10.59
C SER A 3 0.45 -15.73 11.00
N ILE A 4 0.63 -16.94 10.44
CA ILE A 4 -0.19 -18.12 10.75
C ILE A 4 0.07 -18.58 12.18
N ILE A 5 1.35 -18.62 12.57
CA ILE A 5 1.77 -18.91 13.96
C ILE A 5 1.17 -17.86 14.92
N GLY A 6 1.20 -16.58 14.54
CA GLY A 6 0.59 -15.52 15.34
C GLY A 6 -0.92 -15.68 15.54
N ILE A 7 -1.65 -16.11 14.51
CA ILE A 7 -3.10 -16.39 14.61
C ILE A 7 -3.35 -17.58 15.56
N ILE A 8 -2.58 -18.67 15.41
CA ILE A 8 -2.70 -19.85 16.28
C ILE A 8 -2.45 -19.47 17.76
N LEU A 9 -1.43 -18.66 18.04
CA LEU A 9 -1.12 -18.17 19.38
C LEU A 9 -2.26 -17.34 19.98
N ILE A 10 -2.92 -16.50 19.19
CA ILE A 10 -4.09 -15.74 19.64
C ILE A 10 -5.25 -16.68 19.96
N VAL A 11 -5.55 -17.65 19.09
CA VAL A 11 -6.64 -18.62 19.33
C VAL A 11 -6.40 -19.41 20.60
N ILE A 12 -5.18 -19.95 20.79
CA ILE A 12 -4.81 -20.68 22.01
C ILE A 12 -4.90 -19.77 23.24
N GLY A 13 -4.36 -18.55 23.16
CA GLY A 13 -4.41 -17.59 24.26
C GLY A 13 -5.85 -17.20 24.65
N VAL A 14 -6.76 -17.05 23.69
CA VAL A 14 -8.19 -16.79 23.93
C VAL A 14 -8.85 -18.00 24.59
N LEU A 15 -8.57 -19.23 24.14
CA LEU A 15 -9.11 -20.44 24.76
C LEU A 15 -8.64 -20.60 26.21
N VAL A 16 -7.35 -20.37 26.48
CA VAL A 16 -6.79 -20.38 27.84
C VAL A 16 -7.44 -19.29 28.69
N TYR A 17 -7.57 -18.08 28.17
CA TYR A 17 -8.23 -16.98 28.86
C TYR A 17 -9.69 -17.31 29.23
N LEU A 18 -10.47 -17.84 28.29
CA LEU A 18 -11.89 -18.19 28.53
C LEU A 18 -12.04 -19.34 29.53
N PHE A 19 -11.18 -20.36 29.43
CA PHE A 19 -11.20 -21.50 30.34
C PHE A 19 -10.90 -21.06 31.77
N PHE A 20 -9.79 -20.35 31.99
CA PHE A 20 -9.36 -19.95 33.33
C PHE A 20 -10.18 -18.81 33.93
N LYS A 21 -10.88 -18.00 33.12
CA LYS A 21 -11.81 -16.98 33.62
C LYS A 21 -12.97 -17.58 34.43
N ASN A 22 -13.47 -18.75 34.03
CA ASN A 22 -14.62 -19.41 34.66
C ASN A 22 -14.21 -20.62 35.51
N TYR A 23 -12.92 -20.82 35.72
CA TYR A 23 -12.40 -22.00 36.39
C TYR A 23 -12.51 -21.87 37.92
N HIS A 24 -13.27 -22.77 38.54
CA HIS A 24 -13.46 -22.87 39.99
C HIS A 24 -13.01 -24.23 40.56
N GLY A 25 -12.29 -25.04 39.77
CA GLY A 25 -11.85 -26.37 40.19
C GLY A 25 -10.58 -26.36 41.05
N GLU A 26 -10.26 -27.50 41.65
CA GLU A 26 -9.06 -27.67 42.50
C GLU A 26 -7.86 -28.28 41.74
N LEU A 27 -8.02 -28.67 40.47
CA LEU A 27 -6.95 -29.32 39.68
C LEU A 27 -5.73 -28.42 39.44
N PHE A 28 -5.90 -27.09 39.41
CA PHE A 28 -4.80 -26.15 39.20
C PHE A 28 -4.61 -25.25 40.43
N SER A 29 -3.47 -25.37 41.09
CA SER A 29 -3.16 -24.63 42.32
C SER A 29 -3.12 -23.11 42.15
N TYR A 30 -2.83 -22.61 40.93
CA TYR A 30 -2.71 -21.17 40.65
C TYR A 30 -3.42 -20.77 39.33
N PRO A 31 -4.75 -20.75 39.28
CA PRO A 31 -5.52 -20.41 38.08
C PRO A 31 -5.20 -19.01 37.53
N ILE A 32 -4.88 -18.07 38.42
CA ILE A 32 -4.55 -16.69 38.08
C ILE A 32 -3.28 -16.58 37.21
N LEU A 33 -2.29 -17.45 37.39
CA LEU A 33 -1.06 -17.44 36.59
C LEU A 33 -1.33 -17.86 35.15
N TRP A 34 -2.19 -18.87 34.96
CA TRP A 34 -2.60 -19.32 33.64
C TRP A 34 -3.45 -18.29 32.89
N PHE A 35 -4.25 -17.52 33.63
CA PHE A 35 -4.97 -16.38 33.07
C PHE A 35 -3.99 -15.33 32.48
N PHE A 36 -2.96 -14.95 33.22
CA PHE A 36 -1.93 -14.04 32.69
C PHE A 36 -1.13 -14.65 31.54
N ALA A 37 -0.83 -15.95 31.60
CA ALA A 37 -0.18 -16.65 30.49
C ALA A 37 -1.01 -16.55 29.19
N GLY A 38 -2.32 -16.74 29.25
CA GLY A 38 -3.23 -16.56 28.12
C GLY A 38 -3.17 -15.14 27.52
N ILE A 39 -3.18 -14.11 28.38
CA ILE A 39 -3.05 -12.71 27.93
C ILE A 39 -1.69 -12.46 27.25
N THR A 40 -0.59 -12.97 27.81
CA THR A 40 0.74 -12.80 27.22
C THR A 40 0.85 -13.48 25.84
N LEU A 41 0.22 -14.65 25.66
CA LEU A 41 0.17 -15.34 24.36
C LEU A 41 -0.59 -14.53 23.30
N ILE A 42 -1.71 -13.91 23.68
CA ILE A 42 -2.46 -13.03 22.78
C ILE A 42 -1.60 -11.83 22.34
N TRP A 43 -0.93 -11.18 23.30
CA TRP A 43 -0.03 -10.05 23.01
C TRP A 43 1.12 -10.46 22.09
N LEU A 44 1.75 -11.62 22.35
CA LEU A 44 2.84 -12.16 21.55
C LEU A 44 2.38 -12.48 20.11
N GLY A 45 1.21 -13.11 19.96
CA GLY A 45 0.62 -13.41 18.66
C GLY A 45 0.32 -12.14 17.85
N PHE A 46 -0.22 -11.11 18.51
CA PHE A 46 -0.50 -9.82 17.87
C PHE A 46 0.79 -9.11 17.41
N TYR A 47 1.84 -9.16 18.22
CA TYR A 47 3.17 -8.65 17.88
C TYR A 47 3.74 -9.34 16.62
N LEU A 48 3.68 -10.67 16.56
CA LEU A 48 4.17 -11.44 15.42
C LEU A 48 3.44 -11.12 14.11
N ILE A 49 2.12 -10.93 14.15
CA ILE A 49 1.31 -10.56 12.97
C ILE A 49 1.74 -9.17 12.45
N ARG A 50 1.87 -8.19 13.34
CA ARG A 50 2.32 -6.84 12.97
C ARG A 50 3.70 -6.85 12.33
N LYS A 51 4.66 -7.53 12.95
CA LYS A 51 6.03 -7.63 12.44
C LYS A 51 6.08 -8.32 11.07
N SER A 52 5.33 -9.42 10.91
CA SER A 52 5.29 -10.15 9.63
C SER A 52 4.73 -9.30 8.48
N LYS A 53 3.70 -8.49 8.73
CA LYS A 53 3.14 -7.59 7.71
C LYS A 53 4.15 -6.51 7.29
N SER A 54 4.89 -5.96 8.26
CA SER A 54 5.92 -4.96 7.99
C SER A 54 7.08 -5.54 7.18
N GLU A 55 7.60 -6.71 7.56
CA GLU A 55 8.70 -7.37 6.85
C GLU A 55 8.32 -7.70 5.40
N SER A 56 7.08 -8.15 5.16
CA SER A 56 6.59 -8.44 3.81
C SER A 56 6.55 -7.18 2.94
N ASN A 57 5.97 -6.09 3.45
CA ASN A 57 5.87 -4.84 2.71
C ASN A 57 7.24 -4.23 2.40
N GLN A 58 8.19 -4.37 3.33
CA GLN A 58 9.54 -3.88 3.15
C GLN A 58 10.29 -4.70 2.09
N LYS A 59 10.17 -6.03 2.11
CA LYS A 59 10.75 -6.89 1.05
C LYS A 59 10.21 -6.55 -0.35
N VAL A 60 8.92 -6.24 -0.47
CA VAL A 60 8.34 -5.81 -1.76
C VAL A 60 8.93 -4.48 -2.21
N LYS A 61 9.05 -3.48 -1.31
CA LYS A 61 9.69 -2.19 -1.61
C LYS A 61 11.16 -2.36 -2.01
N ASP A 62 11.90 -3.18 -1.28
CA ASP A 62 13.32 -3.43 -1.55
C ASP A 62 13.51 -4.16 -2.88
N SER A 63 12.65 -5.14 -3.19
CA SER A 63 12.64 -5.83 -4.47
C SER A 63 12.36 -4.86 -5.62
N TYR A 64 11.35 -4.02 -5.48
CA TYR A 64 11.01 -3.01 -6.49
C TYR A 64 12.17 -2.02 -6.71
N LYS A 65 12.80 -1.53 -5.64
CA LYS A 65 13.95 -0.64 -5.72
C LYS A 65 15.13 -1.31 -6.43
N LYS A 66 15.42 -2.58 -6.13
CA LYS A 66 16.46 -3.36 -6.81
C LYS A 66 16.17 -3.52 -8.31
N THR A 67 14.92 -3.80 -8.67
CA THR A 67 14.50 -3.90 -10.09
C THR A 67 14.70 -2.57 -10.82
N ILE A 68 14.31 -1.44 -10.20
CA ILE A 68 14.55 -0.11 -10.79
C ILE A 68 16.04 0.16 -10.96
N SER A 69 16.86 -0.10 -9.93
CA SER A 69 18.31 0.09 -10.02
C SER A 69 18.91 -0.73 -11.16
N LYS A 70 18.53 -2.01 -11.27
CA LYS A 70 18.97 -2.88 -12.38
C LYS A 70 18.53 -2.36 -13.75
N LEU A 71 17.31 -1.82 -13.86
CA LEU A 71 16.82 -1.20 -15.09
C LEU A 71 17.61 0.06 -15.45
N LYS A 72 17.94 0.91 -14.47
CA LYS A 72 18.75 2.11 -14.71
C LYS A 72 20.18 1.76 -15.15
N GLU A 73 20.75 0.67 -14.66
CA GLU A 73 22.11 0.23 -14.98
C GLU A 73 22.23 -0.55 -16.30
N CYS A 74 21.32 -1.51 -16.54
CA CYS A 74 21.44 -2.44 -17.67
C CYS A 74 20.38 -2.24 -18.76
N GLY A 75 19.32 -1.48 -18.47
CA GLY A 75 18.21 -1.26 -19.37
C GLY A 75 18.56 -0.41 -20.57
N LEU A 76 17.79 -0.58 -21.65
CA LEU A 76 17.83 0.34 -22.78
C LEU A 76 17.17 1.65 -22.36
N LYS A 77 17.90 2.75 -22.48
CA LYS A 77 17.44 4.09 -22.14
C LYS A 77 16.82 4.74 -23.38
N ILE A 78 15.53 5.06 -23.30
CA ILE A 78 14.83 5.86 -24.30
C ILE A 78 14.68 7.28 -23.75
N PRO A 79 15.34 8.29 -24.32
CA PRO A 79 15.07 9.68 -23.99
C PRO A 79 13.68 10.05 -24.52
N VAL A 80 12.87 10.70 -23.69
CA VAL A 80 11.50 11.08 -24.02
C VAL A 80 11.31 12.54 -23.69
N GLU A 81 10.86 13.33 -24.65
CA GLU A 81 10.43 14.70 -24.39
C GLU A 81 8.99 14.71 -23.91
N PHE A 82 8.67 15.57 -22.93
CA PHE A 82 7.29 15.65 -22.43
C PHE A 82 6.31 16.20 -23.47
N ARG A 83 6.81 16.88 -24.50
CA ARG A 83 6.02 17.36 -25.65
C ARG A 83 5.44 16.22 -26.48
N ASP A 84 6.10 15.07 -26.49
CA ASP A 84 5.66 13.86 -27.20
C ASP A 84 4.81 12.94 -26.30
N CYS A 85 4.53 13.37 -25.07
CA CYS A 85 3.72 12.63 -24.12
C CYS A 85 2.30 13.17 -24.09
N GLU A 86 1.36 12.27 -23.82
CA GLU A 86 -0.03 12.61 -23.54
C GLU A 86 -0.30 12.48 -22.04
N ILE A 87 -1.06 13.42 -21.48
CA ILE A 87 -1.49 13.37 -20.09
C ILE A 87 -2.90 12.78 -20.04
N ILE A 88 -3.03 11.63 -19.40
CA ILE A 88 -4.31 10.97 -19.17
C ILE A 88 -4.77 11.34 -17.77
N ALA A 89 -5.70 12.28 -17.67
CA ALA A 89 -6.30 12.71 -16.41
C ALA A 89 -7.58 11.93 -16.10
N ASN A 90 -7.75 11.56 -14.83
CA ASN A 90 -8.96 10.95 -14.31
C ASN A 90 -9.33 11.62 -12.99
N LYS A 91 -10.63 11.85 -12.80
CA LYS A 91 -11.20 12.44 -11.60
C LYS A 91 -12.27 11.52 -11.08
N TYR A 92 -12.20 11.20 -9.81
CA TYR A 92 -13.25 10.45 -9.14
C TYR A 92 -13.49 11.01 -7.75
N TYR A 93 -14.72 10.85 -7.29
CA TYR A 93 -15.10 11.20 -5.93
C TYR A 93 -14.96 9.97 -5.06
N GLN A 94 -14.29 10.13 -3.93
CA GLN A 94 -14.14 9.09 -2.94
C GLN A 94 -14.81 9.51 -1.64
N GLU A 95 -15.60 8.61 -1.08
CA GLU A 95 -16.12 8.73 0.27
C GLU A 95 -15.01 8.38 1.27
N ILE A 96 -14.63 9.36 2.09
CA ILE A 96 -13.65 9.19 3.16
C ILE A 96 -14.36 9.40 4.48
N ALA A 97 -14.19 8.43 5.38
CA ALA A 97 -14.73 8.58 6.72
C ALA A 97 -14.07 9.77 7.44
N LYS A 98 -14.89 10.66 8.00
CA LYS A 98 -14.40 11.84 8.74
C LYS A 98 -13.53 11.47 9.95
N SER A 99 -13.83 10.33 10.57
CA SER A 99 -13.09 9.80 11.72
C SER A 99 -12.34 8.53 11.33
N LYS A 100 -11.11 8.32 11.83
CA LYS A 100 -10.40 7.03 11.69
C LYS A 100 -10.90 5.97 12.69
N ASN A 101 -11.75 6.36 13.64
CA ASN A 101 -12.26 5.48 14.69
C ASN A 101 -13.62 4.88 14.28
N LEU A 102 -13.62 3.57 14.02
CA LEU A 102 -14.82 2.81 13.65
C LEU A 102 -15.97 2.93 14.66
N LYS A 103 -15.69 3.10 15.96
CA LYS A 103 -16.76 3.28 16.96
C LYS A 103 -17.48 4.61 16.77
N ILE A 104 -16.73 5.67 16.48
CA ILE A 104 -17.29 7.01 16.26
C ILE A 104 -18.12 6.99 14.98
N GLN A 105 -17.59 6.40 13.90
CA GLN A 105 -18.35 6.20 12.67
C GLN A 105 -19.65 5.39 12.91
N ALA A 106 -19.59 4.30 13.66
CA ALA A 106 -20.78 3.49 13.92
C ALA A 106 -21.85 4.26 14.71
N TRP A 107 -21.45 5.05 15.71
CA TRP A 107 -22.38 5.89 16.48
C TRP A 107 -22.97 7.01 15.64
N ASP A 108 -22.14 7.75 14.92
CA ASP A 108 -22.56 8.86 14.09
C ASP A 108 -23.50 8.39 12.96
N SER A 109 -23.35 7.15 12.45
CA SER A 109 -24.18 6.60 11.37
C SER A 109 -25.59 6.24 11.83
N LEU A 110 -25.78 6.02 13.14
CA LEU A 110 -27.09 5.75 13.73
C LEU A 110 -27.89 7.05 13.95
N TYR A 111 -27.20 8.17 14.19
CA TYR A 111 -27.83 9.47 14.47
C TYR A 111 -27.97 10.36 13.23
N ASP A 112 -27.00 10.35 12.32
CA ASP A 112 -27.05 11.05 11.04
C ASP A 112 -26.28 10.25 9.98
N PRO A 113 -27.01 9.45 9.16
CA PRO A 113 -26.41 8.59 8.13
C PRO A 113 -25.54 9.32 7.11
N GLY A 114 -25.72 10.64 6.92
CA GLY A 114 -24.96 11.46 5.98
C GLY A 114 -23.76 12.19 6.60
N SER A 115 -23.70 12.31 7.94
CA SER A 115 -22.67 13.13 8.59
C SER A 115 -21.27 12.52 8.60
N ASN A 116 -21.15 11.21 8.39
CA ASN A 116 -19.91 10.47 8.59
C ASN A 116 -18.94 10.46 7.43
N VAL A 117 -19.45 10.83 6.27
CA VAL A 117 -18.70 10.75 5.03
C VAL A 117 -18.31 12.16 4.62
N LYS A 118 -17.05 12.31 4.27
CA LYS A 118 -16.57 13.46 3.52
C LYS A 118 -16.34 12.96 2.09
N ILE A 119 -17.04 13.58 1.15
CA ILE A 119 -16.75 13.38 -0.27
C ILE A 119 -15.47 14.18 -0.57
N GLU A 120 -14.42 13.49 -0.99
CA GLU A 120 -13.19 14.09 -1.45
C GLU A 120 -13.05 13.86 -2.95
N GLU A 121 -12.76 14.93 -3.69
CA GLU A 121 -12.38 14.83 -5.10
C GLU A 121 -10.92 14.40 -5.18
N VAL A 122 -10.66 13.25 -5.81
CA VAL A 122 -9.32 12.73 -6.01
C VAL A 122 -8.93 12.90 -7.47
N ASN A 123 -7.92 13.73 -7.70
CA ASN A 123 -7.32 13.95 -9.00
C ASN A 123 -6.16 12.98 -9.22
N GLN A 124 -6.22 12.18 -10.28
CA GLN A 124 -5.16 11.26 -10.68
C GLN A 124 -4.82 11.47 -12.15
N SER A 125 -3.53 11.59 -12.45
CA SER A 125 -3.04 11.70 -13.81
C SER A 125 -2.02 10.61 -14.10
N ARG A 126 -1.86 10.28 -15.38
CA ARG A 126 -0.78 9.42 -15.90
C ARG A 126 -0.19 10.09 -17.13
N ILE A 127 1.05 9.74 -17.43
CA ILE A 127 1.76 10.17 -18.63
C ILE A 127 1.86 8.95 -19.54
N SER A 128 1.36 9.06 -20.76
CA SER A 128 1.55 8.07 -21.82
C SER A 128 2.57 8.57 -22.84
N TYR A 129 3.46 7.69 -23.25
CA TYR A 129 4.38 7.92 -24.36
C TYR A 129 4.23 6.80 -25.37
N GLN A 130 4.10 7.15 -26.65
CA GLN A 130 4.01 6.19 -27.75
C GLN A 130 5.25 6.31 -28.63
N ASP A 131 6.04 5.24 -28.68
CA ASP A 131 7.21 5.19 -29.56
C ASP A 131 6.77 4.94 -31.01
N LYS A 132 6.78 6.00 -31.83
CA LYS A 132 6.42 5.94 -33.25
C LYS A 132 7.47 5.23 -34.11
N ALA A 133 8.69 5.03 -33.62
CA ALA A 133 9.80 4.47 -34.40
C ALA A 133 9.98 2.95 -34.20
N LYS A 134 9.55 2.39 -33.06
CA LYS A 134 9.75 0.97 -32.71
C LYS A 134 8.47 0.29 -32.18
N ASN A 135 7.63 -0.18 -33.10
CA ASN A 135 6.47 -1.05 -32.84
C ASN A 135 5.26 -0.43 -32.11
N GLU A 136 5.06 0.89 -32.15
CA GLU A 136 3.88 1.57 -31.56
C GLU A 136 3.67 1.23 -30.07
N GLN A 137 4.74 0.88 -29.35
CA GLN A 137 4.60 0.48 -27.96
C GLN A 137 4.22 1.69 -27.11
N ILE A 138 3.14 1.54 -26.33
CA ILE A 138 2.67 2.56 -25.40
C ILE A 138 3.25 2.29 -24.02
N PHE A 139 3.95 3.27 -23.48
CA PHE A 139 4.49 3.28 -22.13
C PHE A 139 3.64 4.19 -21.27
N ILE A 140 3.20 3.71 -20.11
CA ILE A 140 2.31 4.45 -19.20
C ILE A 140 3.00 4.60 -17.85
N SER A 141 3.02 5.81 -17.32
CA SER A 141 3.58 6.10 -16.01
C SER A 141 2.75 5.46 -14.88
N PRO A 142 3.34 5.30 -13.68
CA PRO A 142 2.56 5.11 -12.45
C PRO A 142 1.53 6.23 -12.25
N ILE A 143 0.55 5.99 -11.39
CA ILE A 143 -0.46 6.99 -11.00
C ILE A 143 0.24 8.16 -10.31
N ILE A 144 -0.06 9.38 -10.77
CA ILE A 144 0.40 10.64 -10.20
C ILE A 144 -0.80 11.34 -9.57
N TYR A 145 -0.75 11.61 -8.26
CA TYR A 145 -1.84 12.28 -7.54
C TYR A 145 -1.78 13.79 -7.71
N LYS A 146 -1.96 14.25 -8.94
CA LYS A 146 -2.04 15.65 -9.36
C LYS A 146 -3.07 15.76 -10.47
N ASP A 147 -3.77 16.89 -10.53
CA ASP A 147 -4.61 17.22 -11.67
C ASP A 147 -3.76 17.51 -12.91
N GLU A 148 -4.41 17.51 -14.07
CA GLU A 148 -3.79 17.72 -15.37
C GLU A 148 -3.02 19.04 -15.43
N ILE A 149 -3.60 20.14 -14.95
CA ILE A 149 -3.02 21.48 -15.06
C ILE A 149 -1.75 21.56 -14.21
N THR A 150 -1.82 21.10 -12.97
CA THR A 150 -0.66 21.06 -12.07
C THR A 150 0.44 20.17 -12.65
N LEU A 151 0.08 19.01 -13.22
CA LEU A 151 1.05 18.13 -13.84
C LEU A 151 1.70 18.79 -15.06
N SER A 152 0.92 19.38 -15.97
CA SER A 152 1.41 20.11 -17.15
C SER A 152 2.40 21.21 -16.77
N PHE A 153 2.08 22.04 -15.77
CA PHE A 153 2.98 23.10 -15.32
C PHE A 153 4.31 22.57 -14.76
N ILE A 154 4.29 21.43 -14.07
CA ILE A 154 5.52 20.80 -13.59
C ILE A 154 6.31 20.23 -14.77
N LEU A 155 5.64 19.56 -15.71
CA LEU A 155 6.27 18.99 -16.89
C LEU A 155 6.90 20.07 -17.78
N GLU A 156 6.29 21.25 -17.92
CA GLU A 156 6.88 22.38 -18.68
C GLU A 156 8.24 22.85 -18.14
N LYS A 157 8.49 22.68 -16.83
CA LYS A 157 9.78 23.04 -16.22
C LYS A 157 10.88 22.03 -16.54
N HIS A 158 10.53 20.87 -17.09
CA HIS A 158 11.46 19.82 -17.47
C HIS A 158 11.38 19.58 -18.98
N ILE A 159 12.52 19.47 -19.65
CA ILE A 159 12.53 19.28 -21.12
C ILE A 159 12.06 17.86 -21.48
N GLY A 160 12.41 16.88 -20.65
CA GLY A 160 12.10 15.48 -20.87
C GLY A 160 12.54 14.60 -19.72
N THR A 161 12.43 13.30 -19.93
CA THR A 161 12.79 12.23 -19.01
C THR A 161 13.35 11.04 -19.78
N SER A 162 13.56 9.92 -19.09
CA SER A 162 14.02 8.69 -19.68
C SER A 162 13.15 7.52 -19.25
N ILE A 163 12.85 6.65 -20.21
CA ILE A 163 12.22 5.37 -19.97
C ILE A 163 13.31 4.30 -20.07
N TYR A 164 13.44 3.48 -19.02
CA TYR A 164 14.39 2.37 -18.97
C TYR A 164 13.64 1.07 -19.21
N ILE A 165 14.04 0.31 -20.21
CA ILE A 165 13.36 -0.93 -20.64
C ILE A 165 14.31 -2.11 -20.52
N ASP A 166 13.82 -3.25 -20.03
CA ASP A 166 14.60 -4.49 -20.05
C ASP A 166 14.70 -5.01 -21.50
N LYS A 167 15.94 -5.21 -21.97
CA LYS A 167 16.23 -5.70 -23.33
C LYS A 167 15.61 -7.07 -23.61
N ASN A 168 15.47 -7.91 -22.58
CA ASN A 168 14.94 -9.26 -22.69
C ASN A 168 13.42 -9.32 -22.45
N ASN A 169 12.84 -8.28 -21.84
CA ASN A 169 11.41 -8.21 -21.57
C ASN A 169 10.88 -6.77 -21.67
N PRO A 170 10.38 -6.36 -22.85
CA PRO A 170 9.89 -5.00 -23.09
C PRO A 170 8.68 -4.59 -22.23
N LYS A 171 7.99 -5.53 -21.57
CA LYS A 171 6.90 -5.23 -20.64
C LYS A 171 7.42 -4.70 -19.29
N LEU A 172 8.68 -4.96 -18.98
CA LEU A 172 9.33 -4.52 -17.75
C LEU A 172 10.09 -3.22 -18.05
N TYR A 173 9.47 -2.10 -17.68
CA TYR A 173 10.03 -0.77 -17.89
C TYR A 173 9.85 0.12 -16.66
N TYR A 174 10.65 1.18 -16.61
CA TYR A 174 10.60 2.19 -15.57
C TYR A 174 10.61 3.59 -16.19
N PHE A 175 9.60 4.39 -15.85
CA PHE A 175 9.46 5.78 -16.26
C PHE A 175 10.09 6.68 -15.20
N ASP A 176 11.16 7.40 -15.54
CA ASP A 176 11.96 8.15 -14.56
C ASP A 176 11.33 9.49 -14.15
N LEU A 177 10.33 9.41 -13.28
CA LEU A 177 9.58 10.55 -12.78
C LEU A 177 9.98 10.91 -11.35
N GLU A 178 11.25 10.77 -10.99
CA GLU A 178 11.72 11.04 -9.62
C GLU A 178 11.51 12.48 -9.17
N PHE A 179 11.48 13.43 -10.10
CA PHE A 179 11.21 14.85 -9.84
C PHE A 179 9.74 15.14 -9.47
N LEU A 180 8.81 14.17 -9.63
CA LEU A 180 7.40 14.32 -9.28
C LEU A 180 7.04 13.86 -7.85
N LYS A 181 8.00 13.28 -7.12
CA LYS A 181 7.81 12.83 -5.72
C LYS A 181 7.84 13.99 -4.75
#